data_AF-A0A958LFF5-F1
#
_entry.id   AF-A0A958LFF5-F1
#
_cell.length_a   1.000
_cell.length_b   1.000
_cell.length_c   1.000
_cell.angle_alpha   90.00
_cell.angle_beta   90.00
_cell.angle_gamma   90.00
#
_symmetry.space_group_name_H-M   'P 1'
#
loop_
_entity.id
_entity.type
_entity.pdbx_description
1 polymer ?
#
loop_
_entity_poly.entity_id
_entity_poly.type
_entity_poly.pdbx_seq_one_letter_code
_entity_poly.pdbx_strand_id
1 'polypeptide(L)'
;QLLDSGVDVLLGGGLRHFLPHSASNRSSSQFRRVAAQVGAAVEFDSKRDDEENLLEVAQSRHYRLTFDRQGLAEASGTKVLGLFATSGLPNAIRENASRNAADRRIPTLQEMTEAALRLLSENPNGFVLMVEAGQIDWAGHQNDAGLLLHEMQRLDSALGAIANFVRNRSDTLVVITADHETGGFGLSYSGSQLPSPQQLSGDVFEDTLFAPQYNYGTPALLHALYAQKSSLVDIVHRFESLPEKEQSPERLQALIAEQTSFSLSAEEARRVLELEPNRYYVSEHSTLGERWVPRFGWQAAFYPNAPDEMRAALVARMLAPKQGIVWASGTHTSSPVFSIAWGPQEITKRYDGMRTAAELGTLLQQSLAL
;
A
#
# COMPACT_ATOMS: atom_id res chain seq x y z
N GLN A 1 21.84 7.45 -9.16
CA GLN A 1 21.21 6.45 -10.06
C GLN A 1 19.92 6.95 -10.69
N LEU A 2 18.80 7.13 -9.95
CA LEU A 2 17.54 7.62 -10.55
C LEU A 2 17.71 8.95 -11.29
N LEU A 3 18.35 9.95 -10.67
CA LEU A 3 18.66 11.22 -11.34
C LEU A 3 19.61 11.07 -12.54
N ASP A 4 20.48 10.05 -12.55
CA ASP A 4 21.44 9.79 -13.64
C ASP A 4 20.78 9.09 -14.82
N SER A 5 19.72 8.30 -14.58
CA SER A 5 18.94 7.66 -15.65
C SER A 5 18.20 8.67 -16.53
N GLY A 6 18.04 9.91 -16.05
CA GLY A 6 17.45 11.00 -16.81
C GLY A 6 15.92 10.99 -16.90
N VAL A 7 15.23 10.13 -16.14
CA VAL A 7 13.75 10.02 -16.10
C VAL A 7 13.10 11.38 -15.95
N ASP A 8 12.21 11.73 -16.86
CA ASP A 8 11.63 13.07 -16.95
C ASP A 8 10.70 13.41 -15.78
N VAL A 9 9.83 12.48 -15.36
CA VAL A 9 8.86 12.71 -14.28
C VAL A 9 9.03 11.67 -13.18
N LEU A 10 9.35 12.12 -11.97
CA LEU A 10 9.49 11.29 -10.76
C LEU A 10 8.56 11.84 -9.68
N LEU A 11 7.55 11.08 -9.26
CA LEU A 11 6.52 11.50 -8.31
C LEU A 11 6.34 10.44 -7.21
N GLY A 12 6.45 10.83 -5.95
CA GLY A 12 6.24 9.91 -4.83
C GLY A 12 6.62 10.49 -3.48
N GLY A 13 6.91 9.61 -2.52
CA GLY A 13 7.51 9.97 -1.24
C GLY A 13 9.03 9.84 -1.26
N GLY A 14 9.64 9.58 -0.12
CA GLY A 14 11.06 9.22 -0.01
C GLY A 14 12.01 10.41 0.02
N LEU A 15 11.53 11.61 0.38
CA LEU A 15 12.34 12.82 0.48
C LEU A 15 13.62 12.59 1.29
N ARG A 16 13.58 11.77 2.34
CA ARG A 16 14.73 11.46 3.22
C ARG A 16 15.96 10.89 2.51
N HIS A 17 15.82 10.38 1.28
CA HIS A 17 16.93 9.84 0.48
C HIS A 17 17.57 10.88 -0.45
N PHE A 18 16.98 12.08 -0.54
CA PHE A 18 17.45 13.20 -1.36
C PHE A 18 18.13 14.31 -0.56
N LEU A 19 18.11 14.22 0.77
CA LEU A 19 18.58 15.26 1.66
C LEU A 19 19.93 14.90 2.28
N PRO A 20 20.86 15.85 2.43
CA PRO A 20 22.17 15.58 3.03
C PRO A 20 22.01 15.06 4.47
N HIS A 21 22.96 14.25 4.94
CA HIS A 21 22.93 13.60 6.26
C HIS A 21 22.62 14.60 7.39
N SER A 22 23.33 15.73 7.41
CA SER A 22 23.15 16.79 8.41
C SER A 22 21.79 17.50 8.35
N ALA A 23 20.93 17.24 7.34
CA ALA A 23 19.57 17.76 7.30
C ALA A 23 18.69 17.20 8.42
N SER A 24 19.06 16.09 9.08
CA SER A 24 18.34 15.59 10.26
C SER A 24 18.57 16.43 11.52
N ASN A 25 19.64 17.26 11.54
CA ASN A 25 19.97 18.09 12.70
C ASN A 25 19.37 19.50 12.54
N ARG A 26 18.32 19.82 13.33
CA ARG A 26 17.61 21.10 13.31
C ARG A 26 18.51 22.35 13.50
N SER A 27 19.67 22.20 14.14
CA SER A 27 20.63 23.28 14.33
C SER A 27 21.59 23.48 13.16
N SER A 28 21.68 22.53 12.22
CA SER A 28 22.62 22.57 11.11
C SER A 28 22.24 23.65 10.07
N SER A 29 23.23 24.12 9.33
CA SER A 29 23.00 24.99 8.17
C SER A 29 22.21 24.26 7.07
N GLN A 30 22.43 22.95 6.92
CA GLN A 30 21.74 22.12 5.94
C GLN A 30 20.24 22.02 6.24
N PHE A 31 19.84 21.83 7.50
CA PHE A 31 18.42 21.82 7.87
C PHE A 31 17.73 23.14 7.47
N ARG A 32 18.36 24.29 7.78
CA ARG A 32 17.79 25.59 7.40
C ARG A 32 17.67 25.76 5.89
N ARG A 33 18.66 25.29 5.13
CA ARG A 33 18.64 25.33 3.67
C ARG A 33 17.51 24.47 3.10
N VAL A 34 17.41 23.22 3.55
CA VAL A 34 16.34 22.30 3.13
C VAL A 34 14.97 22.85 3.52
N ALA A 35 14.80 23.33 4.76
CA ALA A 35 13.55 23.93 5.22
C ALA A 35 13.11 25.12 4.34
N ALA A 36 14.04 25.94 3.86
CA ALA A 36 13.74 27.02 2.93
C ALA A 36 13.32 26.51 1.53
N GLN A 37 13.82 25.34 1.12
CA GLN A 37 13.54 24.73 -0.18
C GLN A 37 12.21 23.98 -0.20
N VAL A 38 11.93 23.16 0.84
CA VAL A 38 10.72 22.33 0.93
C VAL A 38 9.55 23.05 1.60
N GLY A 39 9.83 24.11 2.38
CA GLY A 39 8.84 24.87 3.11
C GLY A 39 8.12 24.03 4.17
N ALA A 40 6.89 24.43 4.50
CA ALA A 40 6.02 23.70 5.43
C ALA A 40 5.20 22.58 4.74
N ALA A 41 5.55 22.21 3.50
CA ALA A 41 4.80 21.23 2.73
C ALA A 41 4.98 19.80 3.25
N VAL A 42 6.20 19.47 3.67
CA VAL A 42 6.61 18.10 4.04
C VAL A 42 7.56 18.17 5.23
N GLU A 43 7.27 17.40 6.29
CA GLU A 43 8.24 17.15 7.36
C GLU A 43 9.40 16.32 6.82
N PHE A 44 10.60 16.46 7.37
CA PHE A 44 11.76 15.77 6.83
C PHE A 44 12.81 15.38 7.86
N ASP A 45 13.48 14.27 7.57
CA ASP A 45 14.75 13.81 8.09
C ASP A 45 15.63 13.37 6.91
N SER A 46 16.83 12.85 7.18
CA SER A 46 17.70 12.25 6.18
C SER A 46 18.12 10.83 6.58
N LYS A 47 18.15 9.95 5.58
CA LYS A 47 18.74 8.60 5.64
C LYS A 47 20.02 8.48 4.82
N ARG A 48 20.52 9.58 4.25
CA ARG A 48 21.84 9.60 3.60
C ARG A 48 22.94 9.55 4.65
N ASP A 49 24.06 8.97 4.27
CA ASP A 49 25.31 8.91 5.03
C ASP A 49 26.37 9.89 4.48
N ASP A 50 26.00 10.69 3.49
CA ASP A 50 26.81 11.77 2.90
C ASP A 50 26.11 13.13 2.96
N GLU A 51 26.83 14.18 2.59
CA GLU A 51 26.34 15.57 2.62
C GLU A 51 25.84 16.08 1.26
N GLU A 52 25.54 15.19 0.33
CA GLU A 52 25.03 15.58 -0.99
C GLU A 52 23.54 15.94 -0.91
N ASN A 53 23.19 17.13 -1.41
CA ASN A 53 21.80 17.56 -1.57
C ASN A 53 21.31 17.22 -2.98
N LEU A 54 20.63 16.09 -3.14
CA LEU A 54 20.13 15.66 -4.44
C LEU A 54 19.00 16.54 -4.99
N LEU A 55 18.36 17.36 -4.15
CA LEU A 55 17.41 18.36 -4.66
C LEU A 55 18.12 19.44 -5.47
N GLU A 56 19.30 19.89 -5.02
CA GLU A 56 20.14 20.84 -5.76
C GLU A 56 20.69 20.19 -7.04
N VAL A 57 21.09 18.92 -6.98
CA VAL A 57 21.53 18.15 -8.16
C VAL A 57 20.39 18.00 -9.18
N ALA A 58 19.16 17.75 -8.73
CA ALA A 58 18.01 17.69 -9.61
C ALA A 58 17.74 19.07 -10.26
N GLN A 59 17.82 20.16 -9.50
CA GLN A 59 17.67 21.51 -10.05
C GLN A 59 18.76 21.84 -11.07
N SER A 60 20.01 21.47 -10.81
CA SER A 60 21.11 21.68 -11.77
C SER A 60 20.92 20.85 -13.06
N ARG A 61 20.10 19.80 -13.02
CA ARG A 61 19.66 18.99 -14.16
C ARG A 61 18.30 19.42 -14.71
N HIS A 62 17.88 20.64 -14.38
CA HIS A 62 16.66 21.31 -14.85
C HIS A 62 15.34 20.67 -14.39
N TYR A 63 15.34 19.89 -13.31
CA TYR A 63 14.09 19.45 -12.71
C TYR A 63 13.39 20.61 -12.00
N ARG A 64 12.09 20.75 -12.27
CA ARG A 64 11.18 21.51 -11.42
C ARG A 64 10.84 20.67 -10.18
N LEU A 65 11.11 21.20 -9.01
CA LEU A 65 10.78 20.55 -7.75
C LEU A 65 9.35 20.90 -7.33
N THR A 66 8.62 19.92 -6.82
CA THR A 66 7.34 20.13 -6.13
C THR A 66 7.26 19.26 -4.88
N PHE A 67 6.63 19.79 -3.83
CA PHE A 67 6.55 19.12 -2.52
C PHE A 67 5.10 18.99 -2.03
N ASP A 68 4.13 19.47 -2.80
CA ASP A 68 2.72 19.34 -2.49
C ASP A 68 1.84 19.24 -3.75
N ARG A 69 0.55 19.01 -3.49
CA ARG A 69 -0.51 18.87 -4.48
C ARG A 69 -0.67 20.12 -5.34
N GLN A 70 -0.57 21.31 -4.75
CA GLN A 70 -0.73 22.56 -5.50
C GLN A 70 0.44 22.76 -6.46
N GLY A 71 1.67 22.62 -5.96
CA GLY A 71 2.88 22.71 -6.79
C GLY A 71 2.91 21.67 -7.91
N LEU A 72 2.34 20.47 -7.68
CA LEU A 72 2.18 19.45 -8.73
C LEU A 72 1.15 19.85 -9.78
N ALA A 73 0.01 20.42 -9.36
CA ALA A 73 -1.02 20.90 -10.29
C ALA A 73 -0.51 22.03 -11.18
N GLU A 74 0.34 22.91 -10.64
CA GLU A 74 0.97 24.03 -11.34
C GLU A 74 2.26 23.61 -12.10
N ALA A 75 2.73 22.38 -11.92
CA ALA A 75 3.96 21.92 -12.56
C ALA A 75 3.80 21.87 -14.09
N SER A 76 4.82 22.39 -14.75
CA SER A 76 4.97 22.43 -16.21
C SER A 76 6.44 22.26 -16.57
N GLY A 77 6.69 21.95 -17.84
CA GLY A 77 8.03 21.67 -18.36
C GLY A 77 8.30 20.16 -18.47
N THR A 78 9.48 19.84 -19.01
CA THR A 78 9.82 18.46 -19.40
C THR A 78 10.37 17.63 -18.25
N LYS A 79 10.87 18.24 -17.17
CA LYS A 79 11.45 17.52 -16.02
C LYS A 79 10.84 17.95 -14.69
N VAL A 80 10.21 17.02 -13.97
CA VAL A 80 9.54 17.28 -12.69
C VAL A 80 9.93 16.21 -11.66
N LEU A 81 10.36 16.66 -10.49
CA LEU A 81 10.61 15.82 -9.31
C LEU A 81 9.66 16.24 -8.18
N GLY A 82 8.72 15.37 -7.87
CA GLY A 82 7.73 15.53 -6.81
C GLY A 82 8.00 14.60 -5.62
N LEU A 83 8.28 15.18 -4.46
CA LEU A 83 8.56 14.44 -3.21
C LEU A 83 7.61 14.92 -2.11
N PHE A 84 6.53 14.17 -1.87
CA PHE A 84 5.38 14.63 -1.08
C PHE A 84 5.34 14.09 0.36
N ALA A 85 6.30 13.26 0.74
CA ALA A 85 6.42 12.71 2.09
C ALA A 85 7.89 12.38 2.41
N THR A 86 8.23 12.37 3.70
CA THR A 86 9.57 11.96 4.19
C THR A 86 9.94 10.55 3.75
N SER A 87 8.99 9.61 3.87
CA SER A 87 9.12 8.19 3.51
C SER A 87 7.95 7.79 2.60
N GLY A 88 7.11 6.82 3.00
CA GLY A 88 5.89 6.50 2.25
C GLY A 88 4.88 7.65 2.26
N LEU A 89 4.06 7.73 1.22
CA LEU A 89 2.84 8.53 1.26
C LEU A 89 1.88 7.98 2.33
N PRO A 90 0.86 8.74 2.79
CA PRO A 90 -0.17 8.19 3.65
C PRO A 90 -0.84 6.96 3.03
N ASN A 91 -1.22 5.99 3.84
CA ASN A 91 -2.02 4.85 3.37
C ASN A 91 -3.41 5.28 2.86
N ALA A 92 -4.08 4.41 2.12
CA ALA A 92 -5.31 4.71 1.41
C ALA A 92 -6.50 5.02 2.34
N ILE A 93 -6.50 4.50 3.58
CA ILE A 93 -7.49 4.91 4.59
C ILE A 93 -7.30 6.40 4.94
N ARG A 94 -6.07 6.83 5.24
CA ARG A 94 -5.74 8.24 5.54
C ARG A 94 -5.95 9.17 4.35
N GLU A 95 -5.60 8.73 3.15
CA GLU A 95 -5.88 9.46 1.92
C GLU A 95 -7.39 9.65 1.72
N ASN A 96 -8.18 8.59 1.85
CA ASN A 96 -9.64 8.68 1.70
C ASN A 96 -10.28 9.58 2.76
N ALA A 97 -9.83 9.50 4.02
CA ALA A 97 -10.30 10.37 5.10
C ALA A 97 -10.02 11.87 4.83
N SER A 98 -8.93 12.18 4.12
CA SER A 98 -8.53 13.56 3.80
C SER A 98 -8.90 13.98 2.37
N ARG A 99 -9.50 13.12 1.55
CA ARG A 99 -9.70 13.33 0.10
C ARG A 99 -10.38 14.66 -0.22
N ASN A 100 -11.40 15.02 0.57
CA ASN A 100 -12.20 16.24 0.43
C ASN A 100 -11.76 17.39 1.35
N ALA A 101 -10.68 17.23 2.11
CA ALA A 101 -10.17 18.30 2.96
C ALA A 101 -9.60 19.44 2.10
N ALA A 102 -10.04 20.67 2.38
CA ALA A 102 -9.65 21.85 1.61
C ALA A 102 -8.14 22.15 1.73
N ASP A 103 -7.52 21.74 2.84
CA ASP A 103 -6.11 21.91 3.15
C ASP A 103 -5.25 20.68 2.81
N ARG A 104 -5.79 19.67 2.08
CA ARG A 104 -5.02 18.49 1.67
C ARG A 104 -3.80 18.89 0.82
N ARG A 105 -2.61 18.67 1.36
CA ARG A 105 -1.31 18.98 0.71
C ARG A 105 -0.71 17.82 -0.07
N ILE A 106 -1.03 16.57 0.27
CA ILE A 106 -0.42 15.41 -0.40
C ILE A 106 -1.30 15.02 -1.59
N PRO A 107 -0.77 14.93 -2.81
CA PRO A 107 -1.53 14.47 -3.98
C PRO A 107 -1.87 12.98 -3.85
N THR A 108 -3.01 12.57 -4.41
CA THR A 108 -3.36 11.14 -4.50
C THR A 108 -2.56 10.44 -5.60
N LEU A 109 -2.52 9.11 -5.58
CA LEU A 109 -1.94 8.34 -6.70
C LEU A 109 -2.60 8.68 -8.04
N GLN A 110 -3.91 8.90 -8.04
CA GLN A 110 -4.65 9.36 -9.22
C GLN A 110 -4.13 10.73 -9.71
N GLU A 111 -4.00 11.72 -8.82
CA GLU A 111 -3.53 13.06 -9.19
C GLU A 111 -2.08 13.05 -9.70
N MET A 112 -1.21 12.23 -9.10
CA MET A 112 0.15 12.01 -9.61
C MET A 112 0.16 11.37 -10.99
N THR A 113 -0.70 10.37 -11.21
CA THR A 113 -0.85 9.71 -12.51
C THR A 113 -1.34 10.67 -13.59
N GLU A 114 -2.37 11.46 -13.28
CA GLU A 114 -2.91 12.48 -14.19
C GLU A 114 -1.86 13.55 -14.53
N ALA A 115 -1.08 14.00 -13.54
CA ALA A 115 0.00 14.94 -13.75
C ALA A 115 1.12 14.36 -14.64
N ALA A 116 1.53 13.11 -14.38
CA ALA A 116 2.54 12.44 -15.18
C ALA A 116 2.09 12.25 -16.63
N LEU A 117 0.87 11.77 -16.85
CA LEU A 117 0.28 11.61 -18.18
C LEU A 117 0.21 12.96 -18.91
N ARG A 118 -0.25 14.03 -18.23
CA ARG A 118 -0.29 15.38 -18.79
C ARG A 118 1.10 15.83 -19.25
N LEU A 119 2.10 15.79 -18.37
CA LEU A 119 3.46 16.26 -18.64
C LEU A 119 4.17 15.44 -19.73
N LEU A 120 4.09 14.10 -19.64
CA LEU A 120 4.80 13.21 -20.56
C LEU A 120 4.17 13.17 -21.95
N SER A 121 2.85 13.38 -22.06
CA SER A 121 2.14 13.39 -23.35
C SER A 121 2.51 14.57 -24.25
N GLU A 122 3.23 15.58 -23.74
CA GLU A 122 3.76 16.70 -24.52
C GLU A 122 4.94 16.27 -25.42
N ASN A 123 5.58 15.13 -25.14
CA ASN A 123 6.68 14.62 -25.97
C ASN A 123 6.14 14.00 -27.28
N PRO A 124 6.48 14.55 -28.46
CA PRO A 124 5.98 14.02 -29.73
C PRO A 124 6.48 12.62 -30.07
N ASN A 125 7.53 12.14 -29.40
CA ASN A 125 8.07 10.79 -29.59
C ASN A 125 7.39 9.75 -28.67
N GLY A 126 6.40 10.15 -27.88
CA GLY A 126 5.76 9.30 -26.87
C GLY A 126 6.56 9.20 -25.57
N PHE A 127 6.14 8.29 -24.70
CA PHE A 127 6.72 8.11 -23.37
C PHE A 127 6.53 6.68 -22.84
N VAL A 128 7.31 6.34 -21.82
CA VAL A 128 7.07 5.18 -20.95
C VAL A 128 6.73 5.70 -19.56
N LEU A 129 5.63 5.20 -19.00
CA LEU A 129 5.20 5.54 -17.65
C LEU A 129 4.99 4.25 -16.85
N MET A 130 5.60 4.19 -15.66
CA MET A 130 5.32 3.17 -14.66
C MET A 130 4.60 3.85 -13.49
N VAL A 131 3.45 3.28 -13.10
CA VAL A 131 2.65 3.73 -11.96
C VAL A 131 2.53 2.57 -10.98
N GLU A 132 2.89 2.80 -9.72
CA GLU A 132 2.90 1.78 -8.69
C GLU A 132 1.91 2.13 -7.57
N ALA A 133 0.99 1.20 -7.27
CA ALA A 133 0.17 1.23 -6.06
C ALA A 133 0.82 0.39 -4.95
N GLY A 134 2.02 0.78 -4.53
CA GLY A 134 2.94 -0.10 -3.76
C GLY A 134 2.49 -0.46 -2.35
N GLN A 135 1.52 0.25 -1.76
CA GLN A 135 1.06 -0.04 -0.39
C GLN A 135 0.04 -1.18 -0.30
N ILE A 136 -0.42 -1.74 -1.44
CA ILE A 136 -1.16 -3.01 -1.48
C ILE A 136 -0.33 -4.11 -0.80
N ASP A 137 0.98 -4.15 -1.09
CA ASP A 137 1.93 -5.08 -0.50
C ASP A 137 2.06 -4.89 1.02
N TRP A 138 2.18 -3.64 1.48
CA TRP A 138 2.29 -3.32 2.91
C TRP A 138 1.05 -3.78 3.69
N ALA A 139 -0.14 -3.57 3.12
CA ALA A 139 -1.39 -4.06 3.70
C ALA A 139 -1.43 -5.60 3.77
N GLY A 140 -0.91 -6.27 2.73
CA GLY A 140 -0.77 -7.72 2.68
C GLY A 140 0.19 -8.27 3.75
N HIS A 141 1.38 -7.66 3.92
CA HIS A 141 2.33 -8.04 4.97
C HIS A 141 1.73 -7.94 6.38
N GLN A 142 0.89 -6.92 6.59
CA GLN A 142 0.18 -6.67 7.85
C GLN A 142 -1.09 -7.52 8.01
N ASN A 143 -1.48 -8.28 6.99
CA ASN A 143 -2.75 -9.01 6.92
C ASN A 143 -4.00 -8.12 7.14
N ASP A 144 -3.88 -6.82 6.86
CA ASP A 144 -4.95 -5.85 7.08
C ASP A 144 -5.88 -5.80 5.87
N ALA A 145 -6.94 -6.60 5.90
CA ALA A 145 -7.90 -6.68 4.81
C ALA A 145 -8.68 -5.38 4.57
N GLY A 146 -8.92 -4.59 5.62
CA GLY A 146 -9.58 -3.29 5.49
C GLY A 146 -8.67 -2.32 4.73
N LEU A 147 -7.41 -2.21 5.15
CA LEU A 147 -6.44 -1.41 4.42
C LEU A 147 -6.21 -1.92 2.99
N LEU A 148 -6.07 -3.24 2.80
CA LEU A 148 -5.89 -3.86 1.49
C LEU A 148 -7.00 -3.45 0.51
N LEU A 149 -8.26 -3.45 0.96
CA LEU A 149 -9.39 -3.01 0.14
C LEU A 149 -9.29 -1.53 -0.25
N HIS A 150 -8.86 -0.66 0.67
CA HIS A 150 -8.65 0.76 0.38
C HIS A 150 -7.50 0.97 -0.62
N GLU A 151 -6.40 0.22 -0.50
CA GLU A 151 -5.27 0.29 -1.44
C GLU A 151 -5.66 -0.23 -2.84
N MET A 152 -6.50 -1.27 -2.93
CA MET A 152 -7.08 -1.71 -4.19
C MET A 152 -7.98 -0.64 -4.83
N GLN A 153 -8.75 0.10 -4.04
CA GLN A 153 -9.55 1.23 -4.53
C GLN A 153 -8.67 2.40 -5.00
N ARG A 154 -7.53 2.64 -4.34
CA ARG A 154 -6.54 3.62 -4.79
C ARG A 154 -5.95 3.25 -6.14
N LEU A 155 -5.60 1.98 -6.35
CA LEU A 155 -5.18 1.47 -7.66
C LEU A 155 -6.27 1.67 -8.71
N ASP A 156 -7.52 1.30 -8.40
CA ASP A 156 -8.67 1.48 -9.31
C ASP A 156 -8.85 2.95 -9.71
N SER A 157 -8.68 3.89 -8.78
CA SER A 157 -8.73 5.34 -9.08
C SER A 157 -7.64 5.76 -10.08
N ALA A 158 -6.41 5.25 -9.93
CA ALA A 158 -5.31 5.52 -10.86
C ALA A 158 -5.55 4.86 -12.24
N LEU A 159 -6.09 3.63 -12.26
CA LEU A 159 -6.54 2.97 -13.49
C LEU A 159 -7.65 3.77 -14.19
N GLY A 160 -8.55 4.41 -13.44
CA GLY A 160 -9.55 5.33 -13.97
C GLY A 160 -8.93 6.51 -14.72
N ALA A 161 -7.87 7.12 -14.17
CA ALA A 161 -7.12 8.18 -14.86
C ALA A 161 -6.46 7.67 -16.15
N ILE A 162 -5.82 6.50 -16.12
CA ILE A 162 -5.20 5.88 -17.29
C ILE A 162 -6.27 5.55 -18.35
N ALA A 163 -7.38 4.93 -17.94
CA ALA A 163 -8.49 4.59 -18.82
C ALA A 163 -9.10 5.84 -19.51
N ASN A 164 -9.23 6.94 -18.78
CA ASN A 164 -9.66 8.22 -19.35
C ASN A 164 -8.66 8.76 -20.37
N PHE A 165 -7.36 8.68 -20.08
CA PHE A 165 -6.31 9.13 -21.00
C PHE A 165 -6.29 8.33 -22.31
N VAL A 166 -6.50 7.01 -22.24
CA VAL A 166 -6.38 6.13 -23.41
C VAL A 166 -7.67 5.91 -24.19
N ARG A 167 -8.85 6.25 -23.66
CA ARG A 167 -10.17 5.88 -24.22
C ARG A 167 -10.34 6.08 -25.74
N ASN A 168 -9.71 7.11 -26.30
CA ASN A 168 -9.82 7.45 -27.73
C ASN A 168 -8.46 7.39 -28.47
N ARG A 169 -7.53 6.60 -27.95
CA ARG A 169 -6.16 6.46 -28.47
C ARG A 169 -5.95 5.10 -29.09
N SER A 170 -5.17 5.06 -30.17
CA SER A 170 -4.71 3.82 -30.83
C SER A 170 -3.19 3.70 -30.85
N ASP A 171 -2.50 4.58 -30.14
CA ASP A 171 -1.04 4.69 -30.09
C ASP A 171 -0.47 4.35 -28.71
N THR A 172 -1.28 3.76 -27.83
CA THR A 172 -0.92 3.49 -26.44
C THR A 172 -1.13 2.03 -26.10
N LEU A 173 -0.11 1.41 -25.49
CA LEU A 173 -0.19 0.12 -24.83
C LEU A 173 -0.18 0.35 -23.31
N VAL A 174 -1.15 -0.23 -22.62
CA VAL A 174 -1.21 -0.29 -21.15
C VAL A 174 -1.06 -1.74 -20.74
N VAL A 175 -0.15 -2.03 -19.81
CA VAL A 175 0.02 -3.34 -19.20
C VAL A 175 -0.13 -3.20 -17.69
N ILE A 176 -1.07 -3.93 -17.12
CA ILE A 176 -1.36 -3.97 -15.69
C ILE A 176 -0.93 -5.35 -15.18
N THR A 177 -0.11 -5.37 -14.14
CA THR A 177 0.33 -6.62 -13.51
C THR A 177 0.71 -6.35 -12.05
N ALA A 178 1.07 -7.41 -11.33
CA ALA A 178 1.70 -7.32 -10.02
C ALA A 178 3.11 -7.90 -10.10
N ASP A 179 3.98 -7.53 -9.17
CA ASP A 179 5.29 -8.14 -8.98
C ASP A 179 5.19 -9.48 -8.24
N HIS A 180 4.27 -9.59 -7.28
CA HIS A 180 3.90 -10.83 -6.58
C HIS A 180 2.54 -10.70 -5.85
N GLU A 181 2.12 -11.78 -5.19
CA GLU A 181 1.05 -11.75 -4.17
C GLU A 181 1.66 -11.70 -2.76
N THR A 182 0.95 -11.08 -1.81
CA THR A 182 1.43 -10.91 -0.43
C THR A 182 0.39 -11.33 0.60
N GLY A 183 0.81 -12.13 1.57
CA GLY A 183 0.01 -12.60 2.71
C GLY A 183 -0.69 -13.94 2.50
N GLY A 184 -0.82 -14.42 1.26
CA GLY A 184 -1.63 -15.60 0.95
C GLY A 184 -3.08 -15.37 1.35
N PHE A 185 -3.62 -14.24 0.90
CA PHE A 185 -4.95 -13.75 1.22
C PHE A 185 -6.04 -14.65 0.63
N GLY A 186 -7.13 -14.85 1.39
CA GLY A 186 -8.33 -15.49 0.85
C GLY A 186 -9.61 -15.11 1.59
N LEU A 187 -10.67 -14.84 0.83
CA LEU A 187 -12.04 -14.96 1.35
C LEU A 187 -12.37 -16.45 1.42
N SER A 188 -12.76 -16.92 2.61
CA SER A 188 -13.02 -18.34 2.86
C SER A 188 -14.35 -18.52 3.57
N TYR A 189 -15.05 -19.61 3.23
CA TYR A 189 -16.17 -20.06 4.04
C TYR A 189 -15.68 -20.47 5.44
N SER A 190 -16.58 -20.44 6.41
CA SER A 190 -16.29 -20.89 7.77
C SER A 190 -17.41 -21.75 8.35
N GLY A 191 -17.08 -22.58 9.34
CA GLY A 191 -18.06 -23.29 10.16
C GLY A 191 -18.66 -22.44 11.29
N SER A 192 -18.37 -21.14 11.32
CA SER A 192 -18.82 -20.21 12.37
C SER A 192 -19.93 -19.31 11.85
N GLN A 193 -20.84 -18.90 12.74
CA GLN A 193 -21.97 -18.00 12.40
C GLN A 193 -22.78 -18.51 11.19
N LEU A 194 -23.23 -19.77 11.25
CA LEU A 194 -23.99 -20.39 10.17
C LEU A 194 -25.28 -19.61 9.87
N PRO A 195 -25.65 -19.44 8.59
CA PRO A 195 -26.90 -18.79 8.23
C PRO A 195 -28.10 -19.62 8.70
N SER A 196 -29.15 -18.94 9.17
CA SER A 196 -30.40 -19.61 9.52
C SER A 196 -31.06 -20.22 8.28
N PRO A 197 -31.69 -21.40 8.39
CA PRO A 197 -32.51 -21.95 7.30
C PRO A 197 -33.58 -20.98 6.82
N GLN A 198 -33.81 -20.93 5.50
CA GLN A 198 -34.78 -20.04 4.87
C GLN A 198 -35.76 -20.84 4.01
N GLN A 199 -37.04 -20.46 4.08
CA GLN A 199 -38.03 -20.94 3.11
C GLN A 199 -37.84 -20.14 1.82
N LEU A 200 -37.51 -20.84 0.72
CA LEU A 200 -37.44 -20.24 -0.60
C LEU A 200 -38.67 -20.65 -1.42
N SER A 201 -38.94 -19.90 -2.49
CA SER A 201 -39.96 -20.26 -3.48
C SER A 201 -39.43 -21.29 -4.48
N GLY A 202 -40.35 -22.00 -5.14
CA GLY A 202 -40.05 -22.98 -6.19
C GLY A 202 -40.15 -24.43 -5.71
N ASP A 203 -40.46 -25.32 -6.65
CA ASP A 203 -40.83 -26.72 -6.40
C ASP A 203 -39.77 -27.51 -5.60
N VAL A 204 -38.49 -27.14 -5.73
CA VAL A 204 -37.38 -27.79 -5.00
C VAL A 204 -37.43 -27.52 -3.50
N PHE A 205 -37.98 -26.39 -3.07
CA PHE A 205 -38.05 -25.98 -1.66
C PHE A 205 -39.46 -26.08 -1.07
N GLU A 206 -40.41 -26.68 -1.77
CA GLU A 206 -41.80 -26.82 -1.31
C GLU A 206 -41.90 -27.55 0.04
N ASP A 207 -41.17 -28.67 0.16
CA ASP A 207 -41.14 -29.50 1.36
C ASP A 207 -39.81 -29.43 2.14
N THR A 208 -38.89 -28.52 1.78
CA THR A 208 -37.59 -28.40 2.45
C THR A 208 -37.07 -26.96 2.52
N LEU A 209 -36.38 -26.63 3.61
CA LEU A 209 -35.72 -25.33 3.78
C LEU A 209 -34.37 -25.28 3.05
N PHE A 210 -34.01 -24.11 2.56
CA PHE A 210 -32.65 -23.80 2.14
C PHE A 210 -31.78 -23.55 3.38
N ALA A 211 -30.87 -24.46 3.68
CA ALA A 211 -30.01 -24.43 4.86
C ALA A 211 -28.54 -24.68 4.49
N PRO A 212 -27.77 -23.63 4.17
CA PRO A 212 -26.34 -23.76 3.88
C PRO A 212 -25.58 -24.35 5.08
N GLN A 213 -24.69 -25.31 4.82
CA GLN A 213 -23.93 -26.00 5.87
C GLN A 213 -22.72 -25.20 6.40
N TYR A 214 -22.37 -24.11 5.71
CA TYR A 214 -21.28 -23.22 6.06
C TYR A 214 -21.71 -21.76 5.92
N ASN A 215 -20.98 -20.88 6.58
CA ASN A 215 -21.05 -19.45 6.34
C ASN A 215 -20.14 -19.09 5.17
N TYR A 216 -20.73 -18.73 4.03
CA TYR A 216 -20.00 -18.35 2.81
C TYR A 216 -19.66 -16.85 2.75
N GLY A 217 -19.89 -16.11 3.84
CA GLY A 217 -19.78 -14.66 3.87
C GLY A 217 -20.98 -13.97 3.21
N THR A 218 -21.15 -12.69 3.53
CA THR A 218 -22.17 -11.84 2.88
C THR A 218 -21.49 -10.59 2.31
N PRO A 219 -22.07 -9.94 1.28
CA PRO A 219 -21.56 -8.66 0.79
C PRO A 219 -21.44 -7.56 1.86
N ALA A 220 -22.20 -7.66 2.96
CA ALA A 220 -22.09 -6.75 4.10
C ALA A 220 -20.68 -6.76 4.74
N LEU A 221 -19.94 -7.87 4.66
CA LEU A 221 -18.56 -7.95 5.14
C LEU A 221 -17.64 -6.99 4.37
N LEU A 222 -17.85 -6.81 3.07
CA LEU A 222 -17.06 -5.87 2.27
C LEU A 222 -17.29 -4.42 2.73
N HIS A 223 -18.54 -4.07 3.05
CA HIS A 223 -18.87 -2.77 3.64
C HIS A 223 -18.23 -2.58 5.02
N ALA A 224 -18.20 -3.63 5.84
CA ALA A 224 -17.57 -3.60 7.17
C ALA A 224 -16.04 -3.45 7.08
N LEU A 225 -15.39 -4.09 6.10
CA LEU A 225 -13.95 -3.89 5.83
C LEU A 225 -13.68 -2.45 5.36
N TYR A 226 -14.50 -1.93 4.45
CA TYR A 226 -14.39 -0.56 3.95
C TYR A 226 -14.69 0.52 5.01
N ALA A 227 -15.44 0.17 6.06
CA ALA A 227 -15.74 1.08 7.16
C ALA A 227 -14.58 1.26 8.15
N GLN A 228 -13.46 0.58 7.95
CA GLN A 228 -12.26 0.72 8.77
C GLN A 228 -11.68 2.14 8.68
N LYS A 229 -11.45 2.77 9.83
CA LYS A 229 -11.10 4.19 9.97
C LYS A 229 -9.60 4.46 10.10
N SER A 230 -8.83 3.45 10.49
CA SER A 230 -7.36 3.48 10.62
C SER A 230 -6.79 2.13 10.23
N SER A 231 -5.56 2.08 9.71
CA SER A 231 -4.87 0.80 9.50
C SER A 231 -4.60 0.11 10.83
N LEU A 232 -4.51 -1.22 10.83
CA LEU A 232 -4.20 -1.99 12.03
C LEU A 232 -2.83 -1.62 12.59
N VAL A 233 -1.84 -1.31 11.74
CA VAL A 233 -0.52 -0.84 12.19
C VAL A 233 -0.62 0.54 12.86
N ASP A 234 -1.40 1.48 12.31
CA ASP A 234 -1.62 2.80 12.95
C ASP A 234 -2.31 2.64 14.32
N ILE A 235 -3.24 1.69 14.44
CA ILE A 235 -3.93 1.40 15.72
C ILE A 235 -2.95 0.80 16.73
N VAL A 236 -2.10 -0.13 16.30
CA VAL A 236 -1.05 -0.74 17.13
C VAL A 236 -0.03 0.32 17.58
N HIS A 237 0.45 1.18 16.67
CA HIS A 237 1.34 2.29 17.02
C HIS A 237 0.71 3.23 18.04
N ARG A 238 -0.57 3.57 17.86
CA ARG A 238 -1.31 4.39 18.84
C ARG A 238 -1.38 3.71 20.20
N PHE A 239 -1.58 2.40 20.24
CA PHE A 239 -1.59 1.62 21.48
C PHE A 239 -0.21 1.57 22.15
N GLU A 240 0.84 1.26 21.40
CA GLU A 240 2.22 1.15 21.92
C GLU A 240 2.83 2.50 22.31
N SER A 241 2.28 3.61 21.78
CA SER A 241 2.63 4.97 22.20
C SER A 241 1.99 5.41 23.51
N LEU A 242 1.07 4.62 24.08
CA LEU A 242 0.47 4.91 25.39
C LEU A 242 1.48 4.65 26.52
N PRO A 243 1.33 5.31 27.69
CA PRO A 243 2.08 4.92 28.89
C PRO A 243 1.90 3.41 29.17
N GLU A 244 2.97 2.71 29.54
CA GLU A 244 2.98 1.24 29.71
C GLU A 244 1.84 0.73 30.61
N LYS A 245 1.53 1.46 31.69
CA LYS A 245 0.42 1.14 32.60
C LYS A 245 -0.98 1.16 31.96
N GLU A 246 -1.12 1.80 30.80
CA GLU A 246 -2.37 1.92 30.04
C GLU A 246 -2.45 0.90 28.89
N GLN A 247 -1.36 0.17 28.61
CA GLN A 247 -1.29 -0.84 27.56
C GLN A 247 -1.94 -2.17 27.98
N SER A 248 -3.25 -2.15 28.25
CA SER A 248 -4.02 -3.33 28.67
C SER A 248 -4.77 -4.01 27.50
N PRO A 249 -5.15 -5.30 27.64
CA PRO A 249 -6.01 -5.98 26.67
C PRO A 249 -7.32 -5.23 26.39
N GLU A 250 -7.94 -4.66 27.43
CA GLU A 250 -9.18 -3.88 27.33
C GLU A 250 -8.96 -2.59 26.53
N ARG A 251 -7.80 -1.95 26.71
CA ARG A 251 -7.44 -0.76 25.95
C ARG A 251 -7.23 -1.08 24.46
N LEU A 252 -6.53 -2.17 24.15
CA LEU A 252 -6.37 -2.64 22.77
C LEU A 252 -7.73 -2.96 22.13
N GLN A 253 -8.59 -3.71 22.84
CA GLN A 253 -9.93 -4.05 22.39
C GLN A 253 -10.76 -2.79 22.05
N ALA A 254 -10.73 -1.79 22.93
CA ALA A 254 -11.44 -0.53 22.73
C ALA A 254 -10.94 0.21 21.47
N LEU A 255 -9.63 0.28 21.27
CA LEU A 255 -9.05 0.93 20.09
C LEU A 255 -9.46 0.22 18.79
N ILE A 256 -9.43 -1.11 18.77
CA ILE A 256 -9.87 -1.89 17.60
C ILE A 256 -11.36 -1.70 17.32
N ALA A 257 -12.21 -1.73 18.34
CA ALA A 257 -13.65 -1.55 18.18
C ALA A 257 -14.05 -0.11 17.78
N GLU A 258 -13.26 0.90 18.16
CA GLU A 258 -13.48 2.30 17.78
C GLU A 258 -13.18 2.53 16.28
N GLN A 259 -12.18 1.82 15.77
CA GLN A 259 -11.55 2.06 14.47
C GLN A 259 -11.94 1.04 13.40
N THR A 260 -12.56 -0.07 13.75
CA THR A 260 -13.00 -1.11 12.80
C THR A 260 -14.46 -1.51 13.07
N SER A 261 -15.10 -2.21 12.13
CA SER A 261 -16.42 -2.83 12.36
C SER A 261 -16.36 -4.16 13.11
N PHE A 262 -15.17 -4.57 13.56
CA PHE A 262 -14.93 -5.83 14.23
C PHE A 262 -14.35 -5.57 15.63
N SER A 263 -14.42 -6.58 16.50
CA SER A 263 -13.88 -6.46 17.85
C SER A 263 -13.11 -7.71 18.23
N LEU A 264 -12.11 -7.52 19.09
CA LEU A 264 -11.45 -8.61 19.79
C LEU A 264 -12.31 -9.01 20.99
N SER A 265 -12.27 -10.28 21.38
CA SER A 265 -12.65 -10.73 22.71
C SER A 265 -11.51 -10.44 23.70
N ALA A 266 -11.80 -10.51 25.01
CA ALA A 266 -10.78 -10.31 26.04
C ALA A 266 -9.61 -11.32 25.92
N GLU A 267 -9.91 -12.56 25.51
CA GLU A 267 -8.90 -13.60 25.30
C GLU A 267 -8.04 -13.33 24.06
N GLU A 268 -8.66 -12.95 22.94
CA GLU A 268 -7.92 -12.59 21.72
C GLU A 268 -7.03 -11.37 21.96
N ALA A 269 -7.51 -10.35 22.68
CA ALA A 269 -6.71 -9.18 23.04
C ALA A 269 -5.51 -9.53 23.91
N ARG A 270 -5.64 -10.46 24.87
CA ARG A 270 -4.49 -10.95 25.66
C ARG A 270 -3.46 -11.65 24.78
N ARG A 271 -3.90 -12.52 23.86
CA ARG A 271 -3.02 -13.25 22.95
C ARG A 271 -2.22 -12.32 22.04
N VAL A 272 -2.82 -11.24 21.54
CA VAL A 272 -2.12 -10.24 20.72
C VAL A 272 -0.97 -9.56 21.48
N LEU A 273 -1.07 -9.46 22.81
CA LEU A 273 -0.05 -8.83 23.66
C LEU A 273 1.03 -9.81 24.12
N GLU A 274 0.87 -11.12 23.90
CA GLU A 274 1.89 -12.10 24.25
C GLU A 274 3.15 -11.95 23.38
N LEU A 275 4.30 -12.11 24.02
CA LEU A 275 5.60 -12.15 23.37
C LEU A 275 6.22 -13.54 23.50
N GLU A 276 7.09 -13.90 22.56
CA GLU A 276 7.94 -15.08 22.63
C GLU A 276 9.39 -14.75 22.25
N PRO A 277 10.38 -15.55 22.68
CA PRO A 277 11.75 -15.39 22.21
C PRO A 277 11.84 -15.54 20.70
N ASN A 278 12.54 -14.62 20.04
CA ASN A 278 12.75 -14.69 18.60
C ASN A 278 13.69 -15.85 18.24
N ARG A 279 13.13 -16.93 17.70
CA ARG A 279 13.88 -18.13 17.28
C ARG A 279 14.80 -17.87 16.08
N TYR A 280 14.57 -16.77 15.36
CA TYR A 280 15.29 -16.36 14.16
C TYR A 280 16.11 -15.09 14.39
N TYR A 281 16.46 -14.80 15.64
CA TYR A 281 17.25 -13.63 16.00
C TYR A 281 18.58 -13.59 15.22
N VAL A 282 18.82 -12.45 14.58
CA VAL A 282 20.09 -12.13 13.92
C VAL A 282 20.55 -10.77 14.42
N SER A 283 21.71 -10.75 15.08
CA SER A 283 22.29 -9.51 15.62
C SER A 283 22.40 -8.45 14.53
N GLU A 284 21.98 -7.22 14.84
CA GLU A 284 22.03 -6.05 13.94
C GLU A 284 21.21 -6.15 12.65
N HIS A 285 20.42 -7.23 12.47
CA HIS A 285 19.49 -7.31 11.35
C HIS A 285 18.32 -6.34 11.55
N SER A 286 17.93 -5.64 10.50
CA SER A 286 16.93 -4.56 10.55
C SER A 286 15.57 -4.99 11.09
N THR A 287 15.14 -6.23 10.81
CA THR A 287 13.84 -6.77 11.26
C THR A 287 13.95 -7.99 12.17
N LEU A 288 15.12 -8.65 12.19
CA LEU A 288 15.36 -9.87 12.99
C LEU A 288 16.26 -9.59 14.21
N GLY A 289 16.61 -8.32 14.43
CA GLY A 289 17.43 -7.87 15.56
C GLY A 289 16.70 -7.80 16.89
N GLU A 290 15.41 -8.08 16.92
CA GLU A 290 14.61 -8.05 18.15
C GLU A 290 14.65 -9.41 18.87
N ARG A 291 14.92 -9.38 20.18
CA ARG A 291 15.05 -10.59 21.00
C ARG A 291 13.71 -11.21 21.38
N TRP A 292 12.67 -10.38 21.48
CA TRP A 292 11.32 -10.76 21.84
C TRP A 292 10.37 -10.20 20.79
N VAL A 293 9.50 -11.05 20.26
CA VAL A 293 8.58 -10.72 19.17
C VAL A 293 7.16 -11.15 19.55
N PRO A 294 6.11 -10.59 18.91
CA PRO A 294 4.75 -11.06 19.11
C PRO A 294 4.63 -12.56 18.86
N ARG A 295 3.83 -13.24 19.69
CA ARG A 295 3.77 -14.70 19.70
C ARG A 295 2.99 -15.28 18.50
N PHE A 296 3.72 -15.83 17.53
CA PHE A 296 3.17 -16.56 16.37
C PHE A 296 3.35 -18.08 16.47
N GLY A 297 4.15 -18.57 17.42
CA GLY A 297 4.41 -19.98 17.61
C GLY A 297 5.13 -20.59 16.41
N TRP A 298 4.56 -21.64 15.82
CA TRP A 298 5.18 -22.29 14.65
C TRP A 298 5.17 -21.39 13.40
N GLN A 299 4.23 -20.44 13.32
CA GLN A 299 4.08 -19.56 12.15
C GLN A 299 5.14 -18.46 12.11
N ALA A 300 5.89 -18.24 13.18
CA ALA A 300 6.88 -17.16 13.28
C ALA A 300 7.93 -17.18 12.14
N ALA A 301 8.19 -18.33 11.52
CA ALA A 301 9.06 -18.43 10.32
C ALA A 301 8.59 -17.55 9.15
N PHE A 302 7.30 -17.26 9.08
CA PHE A 302 6.64 -16.56 7.98
C PHE A 302 6.22 -15.13 8.36
N TYR A 303 6.69 -14.63 9.50
CA TYR A 303 6.43 -13.27 9.97
C TYR A 303 7.75 -12.60 10.43
N PRO A 304 8.67 -12.30 9.50
CA PRO A 304 9.99 -11.76 9.82
C PRO A 304 10.03 -10.22 9.92
N ASN A 305 8.87 -9.57 9.94
CA ASN A 305 8.72 -8.11 9.90
C ASN A 305 9.02 -7.48 11.26
N ALA A 306 9.02 -6.15 11.33
CA ALA A 306 9.18 -5.43 12.58
C ALA A 306 8.07 -5.81 13.61
N PRO A 307 8.34 -5.74 14.93
CA PRO A 307 7.41 -6.23 15.96
C PRO A 307 6.01 -5.60 15.93
N ASP A 308 5.91 -4.33 15.57
CA ASP A 308 4.67 -3.58 15.38
C ASP A 308 3.84 -4.15 14.21
N GLU A 309 4.47 -4.41 13.06
CA GLU A 309 3.83 -5.07 11.92
C GLU A 309 3.40 -6.50 12.24
N MET A 310 4.25 -7.25 12.96
CA MET A 310 3.92 -8.57 13.47
C MET A 310 2.68 -8.52 14.39
N ARG A 311 2.59 -7.52 15.28
CA ARG A 311 1.43 -7.38 16.17
C ARG A 311 0.17 -6.99 15.40
N ALA A 312 0.28 -6.11 14.41
CA ALA A 312 -0.84 -5.78 13.51
C ALA A 312 -1.35 -7.03 12.78
N ALA A 313 -0.44 -7.89 12.30
CA ALA A 313 -0.79 -9.17 11.70
C ALA A 313 -1.44 -10.15 12.70
N LEU A 314 -1.06 -10.16 13.99
CA LEU A 314 -1.77 -10.94 15.00
C LEU A 314 -3.20 -10.43 15.22
N VAL A 315 -3.38 -9.10 15.29
CA VAL A 315 -4.72 -8.50 15.36
C VAL A 315 -5.55 -8.96 14.17
N ALA A 316 -5.03 -8.83 12.95
CA ALA A 316 -5.69 -9.29 11.74
C ALA A 316 -6.11 -10.76 11.82
N ARG A 317 -5.21 -11.65 12.27
CA ARG A 317 -5.52 -13.08 12.43
C ARG A 317 -6.62 -13.35 13.45
N MET A 318 -6.73 -12.56 14.52
CA MET A 318 -7.83 -12.67 15.50
C MET A 318 -9.15 -12.12 14.95
N LEU A 319 -9.11 -11.20 13.98
CA LEU A 319 -10.30 -10.67 13.31
C LEU A 319 -10.75 -11.53 12.13
N ALA A 320 -9.85 -12.26 11.49
CA ALA A 320 -10.08 -12.99 10.24
C ALA A 320 -11.33 -13.92 10.26
N PRO A 321 -11.59 -14.71 11.32
CA PRO A 321 -12.81 -15.53 11.39
C PRO A 321 -14.12 -14.73 11.39
N LYS A 322 -14.09 -13.48 11.89
CA LYS A 322 -15.23 -12.56 11.92
C LYS A 322 -15.40 -11.83 10.58
N GLN A 323 -14.36 -11.83 9.75
CA GLN A 323 -14.31 -11.19 8.45
C GLN A 323 -14.56 -12.17 7.29
N GLY A 324 -14.56 -13.48 7.54
CA GLY A 324 -14.59 -14.50 6.48
C GLY A 324 -13.28 -14.55 5.69
N ILE A 325 -12.16 -14.28 6.37
CA ILE A 325 -10.83 -14.11 5.76
C ILE A 325 -9.86 -15.12 6.35
N VAL A 326 -8.87 -15.52 5.56
CA VAL A 326 -7.69 -16.26 5.99
C VAL A 326 -6.42 -15.64 5.40
N TRP A 327 -5.31 -15.86 6.10
CA TRP A 327 -3.97 -15.43 5.72
C TRP A 327 -2.98 -16.56 5.96
N ALA A 328 -2.10 -16.81 5.00
CA ALA A 328 -1.08 -17.85 5.08
C ALA A 328 0.24 -17.35 5.69
N SER A 329 0.62 -16.11 5.40
CA SER A 329 1.94 -15.57 5.71
C SER A 329 1.88 -14.08 6.11
N GLY A 330 2.99 -13.54 6.61
CA GLY A 330 3.29 -12.11 6.65
C GLY A 330 4.35 -11.73 5.62
N THR A 331 4.51 -12.53 4.57
CA THR A 331 5.46 -12.36 3.44
C THR A 331 4.76 -12.61 2.11
N HIS A 332 5.52 -12.58 1.02
CA HIS A 332 5.02 -12.88 -0.33
C HIS A 332 4.69 -14.37 -0.52
N THR A 333 3.88 -14.66 -1.53
CA THR A 333 3.63 -16.01 -2.05
C THR A 333 3.99 -16.13 -3.53
N SER A 334 4.17 -17.37 -4.01
CA SER A 334 4.51 -17.67 -5.39
C SER A 334 3.29 -17.71 -6.34
N SER A 335 2.17 -17.11 -5.94
CA SER A 335 0.94 -17.14 -6.73
C SER A 335 1.18 -16.47 -8.09
N PRO A 336 0.90 -17.14 -9.22
CA PRO A 336 0.98 -16.50 -10.52
C PRO A 336 0.07 -15.27 -10.57
N VAL A 337 0.64 -14.13 -10.99
CA VAL A 337 -0.06 -12.85 -11.05
C VAL A 337 -0.74 -12.66 -12.41
N PHE A 338 -1.82 -11.88 -12.42
CA PHE A 338 -2.46 -11.50 -13.67
C PHE A 338 -1.59 -10.52 -14.47
N SER A 339 -1.62 -10.64 -15.79
CA SER A 339 -1.14 -9.64 -16.72
C SER A 339 -2.29 -9.27 -17.65
N ILE A 340 -2.67 -8.00 -17.64
CA ILE A 340 -3.77 -7.46 -18.45
C ILE A 340 -3.17 -6.43 -19.40
N ALA A 341 -3.36 -6.64 -20.71
CA ALA A 341 -2.90 -5.70 -21.73
C ALA A 341 -4.09 -5.03 -22.42
N TRP A 342 -3.99 -3.72 -22.62
CA TRP A 342 -4.97 -2.90 -23.34
C TRP A 342 -4.26 -2.04 -24.37
N GLY A 343 -4.82 -1.90 -25.57
CA GLY A 343 -4.22 -1.19 -26.69
C GLY A 343 -4.51 -1.87 -28.04
N PRO A 344 -3.74 -1.55 -29.09
CA PRO A 344 -3.93 -2.12 -30.42
C PRO A 344 -3.89 -3.66 -30.41
N GLN A 345 -4.86 -4.29 -31.09
CA GLN A 345 -5.11 -5.73 -30.99
C GLN A 345 -3.93 -6.56 -31.52
N GLU A 346 -3.23 -6.05 -32.52
CA GLU A 346 -2.04 -6.64 -33.11
C GLU A 346 -0.86 -6.70 -32.12
N ILE A 347 -0.84 -5.84 -31.10
CA ILE A 347 0.15 -5.86 -30.02
C ILE A 347 -0.37 -6.69 -28.84
N THR A 348 -1.59 -6.42 -28.36
CA THR A 348 -2.10 -7.01 -27.12
C THR A 348 -2.29 -8.52 -27.17
N LYS A 349 -2.57 -9.12 -28.34
CA LYS A 349 -2.59 -10.59 -28.51
C LYS A 349 -1.28 -11.27 -28.11
N ARG A 350 -0.15 -10.55 -28.18
CA ARG A 350 1.16 -11.09 -27.77
C ARG A 350 1.28 -11.23 -26.25
N TYR A 351 0.33 -10.70 -25.47
CA TYR A 351 0.26 -10.79 -24.01
C TYR A 351 -0.67 -11.91 -23.52
N ASP A 352 -1.35 -12.63 -24.41
CA ASP A 352 -2.20 -13.78 -24.02
C ASP A 352 -1.35 -15.00 -23.62
N GLY A 353 -1.70 -15.67 -22.53
CA GLY A 353 -1.06 -16.92 -22.07
C GLY A 353 -0.09 -16.76 -20.89
N MET A 354 0.41 -17.89 -20.39
CA MET A 354 1.32 -17.92 -19.25
C MET A 354 2.74 -17.50 -19.64
N ARG A 355 3.34 -16.64 -18.82
CA ARG A 355 4.72 -16.15 -18.97
C ARG A 355 5.37 -15.97 -17.61
N THR A 356 6.68 -16.00 -17.61
CA THR A 356 7.50 -15.47 -16.52
C THR A 356 7.55 -13.94 -16.57
N ALA A 357 7.88 -13.31 -15.43
CA ALA A 357 8.08 -11.85 -15.38
C ALA A 357 9.22 -11.39 -16.32
N ALA A 358 10.26 -12.21 -16.50
CA ALA A 358 11.35 -11.93 -17.43
C ALA A 358 10.86 -11.86 -18.89
N GLU A 359 10.06 -12.84 -19.31
CA GLU A 359 9.46 -12.85 -20.66
C GLU A 359 8.50 -11.67 -20.85
N LEU A 360 7.74 -11.29 -19.82
CA LEU A 360 6.89 -10.10 -19.87
C LEU A 360 7.72 -8.81 -20.03
N GLY A 361 8.85 -8.70 -19.34
CA GLY A 361 9.78 -7.59 -19.47
C GLY A 361 10.38 -7.49 -20.88
N THR A 362 10.84 -8.60 -21.45
CA THR A 362 11.30 -8.64 -22.84
C THR A 362 10.19 -8.26 -23.82
N LEU A 363 8.97 -8.72 -23.59
CA LEU A 363 7.82 -8.38 -24.44
C LEU A 363 7.49 -6.88 -24.37
N LEU A 364 7.55 -6.26 -23.19
CA LEU A 364 7.40 -4.81 -23.02
C LEU A 364 8.45 -4.03 -23.81
N GLN A 365 9.72 -4.43 -23.74
CA GLN A 365 10.80 -3.80 -24.51
C GLN A 365 10.55 -3.90 -26.03
N GLN A 366 10.16 -5.08 -26.50
CA GLN A 366 9.84 -5.30 -27.92
C GLN A 366 8.64 -4.47 -28.39
N SER A 367 7.66 -4.20 -27.52
CA SER A 367 6.51 -3.36 -27.83
C SER A 367 6.84 -1.87 -27.92
N LEU A 368 7.98 -1.44 -27.36
CA LEU A 368 8.44 -0.05 -27.38
C LEU A 368 9.31 0.28 -28.60
N ALA A 369 9.54 -0.67 -29.51
CA ALA A 369 10.50 -0.55 -30.63
C ALA A 369 11.93 -0.17 -30.17
N LEU A 370 12.33 -0.62 -28.98
CA LEU A 370 13.71 -0.54 -28.44
C LEU A 370 14.59 -1.68 -28.92
#